data_AF-A0A8U0U655-F1
#
_entry.id   AF-A0A8U0U655-F1
#
_cell.length_a   1.000
_cell.length_b   1.000
_cell.length_c   1.000
_cell.angle_alpha   90.00
_cell.angle_beta   90.00
_cell.angle_gamma   90.00
#
_symmetry.space_group_name_H-M   'P 1'
#
loop_
_entity.id
_entity.type
_entity.pdbx_description
1 polymer ?
#
loop_
_entity_poly.entity_id
_entity_poly.type
_entity_poly.pdbx_seq_one_letter_code
_entity_poly.pdbx_strand_id
1 'polypeptide(L)'
;MVLRVSTNTGQWKEPASKVTHSLVNVRAIINHFNPKIESYAAVNHISQLSEDQVLEVVRSNYDTLTLKLQDGLDQFERYSEQPKEAAFFKELVRSISLNVRKNVSLNTLSQDLLLKEFSTIS
;
A
#
# COMPACT_ATOMS: atom_id res chain seq x y z
N MET A 1 -16.63 -19.48 15.01
CA MET A 1 -17.80 -18.64 14.70
C MET A 1 -17.60 -18.02 13.33
N VAL A 2 -18.38 -18.46 12.34
CA VAL A 2 -18.32 -18.01 10.94
C VAL A 2 -18.85 -16.58 10.86
N LEU A 3 -18.05 -15.64 10.35
CA LEU A 3 -18.51 -14.27 10.13
C LEU A 3 -19.47 -14.25 8.94
N ARG A 4 -20.74 -14.16 9.30
CA ARG A 4 -21.92 -14.02 8.47
C ARG A 4 -21.77 -12.82 7.54
N VAL A 5 -21.98 -13.09 6.25
CA VAL A 5 -22.39 -12.20 5.17
C VAL A 5 -22.70 -10.77 5.65
N SER A 6 -21.85 -9.83 5.24
CA SER A 6 -22.06 -8.40 5.48
C SER A 6 -23.39 -7.97 4.85
N THR A 7 -24.36 -7.56 5.66
CA THR A 7 -25.69 -7.08 5.24
C THR A 7 -25.67 -5.66 4.71
N ASN A 8 -24.50 -5.02 4.66
CA ASN A 8 -24.35 -3.64 4.24
C ASN A 8 -24.39 -3.57 2.70
N THR A 9 -25.50 -3.11 2.13
CA THR A 9 -25.70 -2.89 0.67
C THR A 9 -25.17 -1.52 0.22
N GLY A 10 -24.14 -0.99 0.88
CA GLY A 10 -23.51 0.28 0.54
C GLY A 10 -22.45 0.15 -0.55
N GLN A 11 -22.13 1.28 -1.21
CA GLN A 11 -21.07 1.39 -2.22
C GLN A 11 -19.69 0.88 -1.75
N TRP A 12 -19.48 0.81 -0.44
CA TRP A 12 -18.24 0.38 0.20
C TRP A 12 -18.18 -1.11 0.54
N LYS A 13 -19.25 -1.87 0.28
CA LYS A 13 -19.33 -3.29 0.63
C LYS A 13 -18.17 -4.09 0.00
N GLU A 14 -17.97 -3.94 -1.30
CA GLU A 14 -16.92 -4.68 -2.04
C GLU A 14 -15.51 -4.23 -1.64
N PRO A 15 -15.17 -2.92 -1.59
CA PRO A 15 -13.88 -2.48 -1.06
C PRO A 15 -13.59 -2.97 0.36
N ALA A 16 -14.57 -2.88 1.28
CA ALA A 16 -14.40 -3.33 2.65
C ALA A 16 -14.21 -4.86 2.75
N SER A 17 -14.91 -5.62 1.90
CA SER A 17 -14.74 -7.07 1.78
C SER A 17 -13.33 -7.43 1.31
N LYS A 18 -12.84 -6.77 0.24
CA LYS A 18 -11.47 -6.93 -0.26
C LYS A 18 -10.44 -6.70 0.85
N VAL A 19 -10.52 -5.57 1.55
CA VAL A 19 -9.60 -5.25 2.65
C VAL A 19 -9.67 -6.29 3.78
N THR A 20 -10.87 -6.70 4.18
CA THR A 20 -11.05 -7.73 5.21
C THR A 20 -10.41 -9.06 4.80
N HIS A 21 -10.49 -9.42 3.52
CA HIS A 21 -9.86 -10.61 2.98
C HIS A 21 -8.34 -10.49 2.97
N SER A 22 -7.80 -9.35 2.52
CA SER A 22 -6.36 -9.07 2.50
C SER A 22 -5.73 -9.12 3.89
N LEU A 23 -6.46 -8.72 4.93
CA LEU A 23 -5.96 -8.65 6.32
C LEU A 23 -6.26 -9.91 7.15
N VAL A 24 -6.85 -10.96 6.57
CA VAL A 24 -7.29 -12.13 7.32
C VAL A 24 -6.14 -12.82 8.08
N ASN A 25 -4.96 -12.93 7.45
CA ASN A 25 -3.79 -13.57 8.05
C ASN A 25 -3.15 -12.69 9.12
N VAL A 26 -3.08 -11.38 8.92
CA VAL A 26 -2.61 -10.43 9.94
C VAL A 26 -3.47 -10.57 11.20
N ARG A 27 -4.80 -10.62 11.04
CA ARG A 27 -5.72 -10.84 12.16
C ARG A 27 -5.50 -12.20 12.82
N ALA A 28 -5.26 -13.25 12.05
CA ALA A 28 -5.00 -14.59 12.58
C ALA A 28 -3.71 -14.64 13.42
N ILE A 29 -2.64 -14.00 12.95
CA ILE A 29 -1.35 -13.89 13.67
C ILE A 29 -1.56 -13.20 15.02
N ILE A 30 -2.18 -12.01 15.01
CA ILE A 30 -2.40 -11.22 16.23
C ILE A 30 -3.25 -12.01 17.23
N ASN A 31 -4.36 -12.59 16.78
CA ASN A 31 -5.25 -13.37 17.65
C ASN A 31 -4.59 -14.65 18.20
N HIS A 32 -3.62 -15.21 17.48
CA HIS A 32 -2.92 -16.42 17.90
C HIS A 32 -1.83 -16.14 18.93
N PHE A 33 -1.06 -15.05 18.75
CA PHE A 33 0.10 -14.75 19.58
C PHE A 33 -0.20 -13.83 20.76
N ASN A 34 -1.14 -12.89 20.68
CA ASN A 34 -1.50 -12.04 21.83
C ASN A 34 -1.77 -12.85 23.12
N PRO A 35 -2.66 -13.87 23.12
CA PRO A 35 -2.91 -14.63 24.35
C PRO A 35 -1.68 -15.43 24.83
N LYS A 36 -0.79 -15.83 23.92
CA LYS A 36 0.44 -16.55 24.27
C LYS A 36 1.49 -15.63 24.90
N ILE A 37 1.63 -14.42 24.34
CA ILE A 37 2.50 -13.38 24.88
C ILE A 37 2.01 -12.96 26.27
N GLU A 38 0.71 -12.72 26.42
CA GLU A 38 0.08 -12.39 27.71
C GLU A 38 0.27 -13.52 28.74
N SER A 39 0.09 -14.78 28.33
CA SER A 39 0.31 -15.93 29.20
C SER A 39 1.77 -16.07 29.62
N TYR A 40 2.72 -15.88 28.70
CA TYR A 40 4.15 -15.89 29.02
C TYR A 40 4.53 -14.77 29.99
N ALA A 41 3.98 -13.56 29.79
CA ALA A 41 4.16 -12.42 30.69
C ALA A 41 3.70 -12.76 32.12
N ALA A 42 2.50 -13.34 32.23
CA ALA A 42 1.88 -13.66 33.50
C ALA A 42 2.64 -14.76 34.26
N VAL A 43 3.06 -15.83 33.57
CA VAL A 43 3.79 -16.96 34.18
C VAL A 43 5.18 -16.54 34.68
N ASN A 44 5.86 -15.66 33.93
CA ASN A 44 7.19 -15.19 34.31
C ASN A 44 7.15 -13.93 35.21
N HIS A 45 5.97 -13.45 35.57
CA HIS A 45 5.77 -12.21 36.33
C HIS A 45 6.46 -10.98 35.71
N ILE A 46 6.45 -10.90 34.38
CA ILE A 46 7.07 -9.83 33.60
C ILE A 46 5.99 -8.83 33.18
N SER A 47 6.13 -7.55 33.59
CA SER A 47 5.18 -6.50 33.22
C SER A 47 5.33 -5.99 31.78
N GLN A 48 6.52 -6.09 31.21
CA GLN A 48 6.82 -5.67 29.84
C GLN A 48 7.89 -6.59 29.24
N LEU A 49 7.58 -7.23 28.12
CA LEU A 49 8.51 -8.13 27.43
C LEU A 49 9.53 -7.35 26.60
N SER A 50 10.74 -7.88 26.52
CA SER A 50 11.72 -7.47 25.51
C SER A 50 11.40 -8.08 24.14
N GLU A 51 12.03 -7.55 23.09
CA GLU A 51 11.91 -8.08 21.73
C GLU A 51 12.31 -9.56 21.66
N ASP A 52 13.43 -9.92 22.29
CA ASP A 52 13.93 -11.30 22.31
C ASP A 52 12.95 -12.27 22.96
N GLN A 53 12.29 -11.85 24.05
CA GLN A 53 11.28 -12.66 24.73
C GLN A 53 10.04 -12.86 23.87
N VAL A 54 9.59 -11.82 23.14
CA VAL A 54 8.49 -11.95 22.19
C VAL A 54 8.87 -12.90 21.05
N LEU A 55 10.09 -12.79 20.52
CA LEU A 55 10.59 -13.68 19.48
C LEU A 55 10.67 -15.14 19.93
N GLU A 56 11.04 -15.40 21.19
CA GLU A 56 11.04 -16.75 21.78
C GLU A 56 9.64 -17.36 21.79
N VAL A 57 8.64 -16.61 22.26
CA VAL A 57 7.22 -17.04 22.27
C VAL A 57 6.73 -17.33 20.86
N VAL A 58 7.08 -16.49 19.89
CA VAL A 58 6.70 -16.68 18.49
C VAL A 58 7.33 -17.95 17.90
N ARG A 59 8.64 -18.14 18.08
CA ARG A 59 9.37 -19.30 17.53
C ARG A 59 8.89 -20.62 18.13
N SER A 60 8.63 -20.65 19.44
CA SER A 60 8.18 -21.85 20.16
C SER A 60 6.75 -22.28 19.82
N ASN A 61 5.97 -21.43 19.15
CA ASN A 61 4.56 -21.71 18.84
C ASN A 61 4.25 -21.60 17.34
N TYR A 62 5.28 -21.49 16.49
CA TYR A 62 5.14 -21.25 15.06
C TYR A 62 4.40 -22.38 14.32
N ASP A 63 4.60 -23.62 14.77
CA ASP A 63 3.99 -24.84 14.25
C ASP A 63 2.46 -24.90 14.48
N THR A 64 1.97 -24.24 15.54
CA THR A 64 0.54 -24.22 15.88
C THR A 64 -0.26 -23.14 15.14
N LEU A 65 0.41 -22.22 14.45
CA LEU A 65 -0.24 -21.17 13.68
C LEU A 65 -0.60 -21.64 12.28
N THR A 66 -1.90 -21.72 11.99
CA THR A 66 -2.40 -21.99 10.63
C THR A 66 -2.83 -20.70 9.95
N LEU A 67 -2.30 -20.43 8.77
CA LEU A 67 -2.65 -19.27 7.95
C LEU A 67 -3.45 -19.68 6.71
N LYS A 68 -4.26 -18.74 6.20
CA LYS A 68 -4.97 -18.92 4.94
C LYS A 68 -4.00 -18.66 3.78
N LEU A 69 -3.94 -19.55 2.79
CA LEU A 69 -3.28 -19.24 1.53
C LEU A 69 -4.04 -18.12 0.83
N GLN A 70 -3.33 -17.05 0.44
CA GLN A 70 -3.93 -16.00 -0.38
C GLN A 70 -3.80 -16.35 -1.85
N ASP A 71 -4.93 -16.28 -2.55
CA ASP A 71 -5.02 -16.47 -3.99
C ASP A 71 -4.70 -15.16 -4.72
N GLY A 72 -4.14 -15.26 -5.93
CA GLY A 72 -3.96 -14.12 -6.82
C GLY A 72 -2.87 -13.13 -6.42
N LEU A 73 -1.85 -13.56 -5.67
CA LEU A 73 -0.68 -12.72 -5.34
C LEU A 73 0.15 -12.32 -6.57
N ASP A 74 0.02 -13.08 -7.65
CA ASP A 74 0.60 -12.83 -8.97
C ASP A 74 -0.24 -11.85 -9.81
N GLN A 75 -1.46 -11.55 -9.36
CA GLN A 75 -2.38 -10.64 -10.04
C GLN A 75 -2.34 -9.28 -9.35
N PHE A 76 -1.96 -8.25 -10.10
CA PHE A 76 -2.18 -6.87 -9.67
C PHE A 76 -3.46 -6.34 -10.33
N GLU A 77 -4.27 -5.62 -9.57
CA GLU A 77 -5.42 -4.91 -10.14
C GLU A 77 -4.87 -3.78 -11.02
N ARG A 78 -5.01 -3.92 -12.34
CA ARG A 78 -4.63 -2.84 -13.28
C ARG A 78 -5.42 -1.60 -12.93
N TYR A 79 -4.76 -0.44 -12.92
CA TYR A 79 -5.45 0.84 -12.79
C TYR A 79 -6.52 0.92 -13.88
N SER A 80 -7.78 0.93 -13.44
CA SER A 80 -8.93 1.19 -14.28
C SER A 80 -9.50 2.51 -13.81
N GLU A 81 -9.35 3.53 -14.63
CA GLU A 81 -9.89 4.85 -14.35
C GLU A 81 -11.40 4.76 -14.11
N GLN A 82 -11.90 5.39 -13.04
CA GLN A 82 -13.34 5.40 -12.81
C GLN A 82 -14.03 6.14 -13.96
N PRO A 83 -15.07 5.58 -14.60
CA PRO A 83 -15.73 6.23 -15.73
C PRO A 83 -16.25 7.63 -15.43
N LYS A 84 -16.59 7.90 -14.16
CA LYS A 84 -17.05 9.22 -13.68
C LYS A 84 -15.94 10.27 -13.65
N GLU A 85 -14.70 9.86 -13.43
CA GLU A 85 -13.55 10.75 -13.22
C GLU A 85 -12.69 10.87 -14.48
N ALA A 86 -12.83 9.94 -15.44
CA ALA A 86 -12.05 9.91 -16.68
C ALA A 86 -12.10 11.23 -17.48
N ALA A 87 -13.26 11.88 -17.55
CA ALA A 87 -13.38 13.18 -18.23
C ALA A 87 -12.58 14.29 -17.53
N PHE A 88 -12.55 14.28 -16.20
CA PHE A 88 -11.79 15.25 -15.40
C PHE A 88 -10.29 15.06 -15.61
N PHE A 89 -9.78 13.83 -15.45
CA PHE A 89 -8.37 13.54 -15.64
C PHE A 89 -7.91 13.79 -17.07
N LYS A 90 -8.75 13.47 -18.07
CA LYS A 90 -8.47 13.79 -19.47
C LYS A 90 -8.28 15.29 -19.68
N GLU A 91 -9.14 16.14 -19.10
CA GLU A 91 -8.95 17.59 -19.24
C GLU A 91 -7.76 18.12 -18.44
N LEU A 92 -7.50 17.57 -17.26
CA LEU A 92 -6.33 17.92 -16.47
C LEU A 92 -5.03 17.68 -17.26
N VAL A 93 -4.89 16.49 -17.85
CA VAL A 93 -3.71 16.13 -18.66
C VAL A 93 -3.59 17.04 -19.88
N ARG A 94 -4.71 17.36 -20.54
CA ARG A 94 -4.70 18.28 -21.70
C ARG A 94 -4.27 19.69 -21.29
N SER A 95 -4.81 20.21 -20.18
CA SER A 95 -4.46 21.53 -19.64
C SER A 95 -2.98 21.62 -19.31
N ILE A 96 -2.44 20.64 -18.58
CA ILE A 96 -1.00 20.56 -18.25
C ILE A 96 -0.16 20.50 -19.54
N SER A 97 -0.53 19.65 -20.49
CA SER A 97 0.20 19.51 -21.75
C SER A 97 0.24 20.81 -22.56
N LEU A 98 -0.85 21.57 -22.57
CA LEU A 98 -0.92 22.89 -23.23
C LEU A 98 -0.11 23.94 -22.48
N ASN A 99 -0.16 23.92 -21.15
CA ASN A 99 0.62 24.83 -20.32
C ASN A 99 2.13 24.60 -20.52
N VAL A 100 2.57 23.33 -20.46
CA VAL A 100 3.97 22.95 -20.70
C VAL A 100 4.41 23.39 -22.09
N ARG A 101 3.62 23.10 -23.15
CA ARG A 101 3.96 23.52 -24.52
C ARG A 101 4.10 25.04 -24.69
N LYS A 102 3.32 25.83 -23.96
CA LYS A 102 3.36 27.30 -24.04
C LYS A 102 4.48 27.91 -23.21
N ASN A 103 4.76 27.34 -22.05
CA ASN A 103 5.62 27.97 -21.04
C ASN A 103 7.01 27.34 -20.93
N VAL A 104 7.21 26.14 -21.48
CA VAL A 104 8.55 25.54 -21.57
C VAL A 104 9.18 25.95 -22.90
N SER A 105 10.11 26.90 -22.81
CA SER A 105 10.91 27.38 -23.94
C SER A 105 11.88 26.29 -24.41
N LEU A 106 11.49 25.46 -25.38
CA LEU A 106 12.40 24.47 -25.99
C LEU A 106 13.53 25.13 -26.82
N ASN A 107 13.38 26.41 -27.17
CA ASN A 107 14.35 27.15 -27.96
C ASN A 107 15.51 27.76 -27.14
N THR A 108 15.38 27.92 -25.82
CA THR A 108 16.43 28.55 -25.01
C THR A 108 17.64 27.63 -24.86
N LEU A 109 17.46 26.31 -24.80
CA LEU A 109 18.58 25.39 -24.68
C LEU A 109 19.53 25.44 -25.89
N SER A 110 18.97 25.53 -27.10
CA SER A 110 19.74 25.65 -28.34
C SER A 110 20.33 27.05 -28.54
N GLN A 111 19.60 28.11 -28.14
CA GLN A 111 20.11 29.48 -28.18
C GLN A 111 21.23 29.73 -27.17
N ASP A 112 21.15 29.16 -25.97
CA ASP A 112 22.19 29.28 -24.95
C ASP A 112 23.48 28.57 -25.37
N LEU A 113 23.36 27.41 -26.04
CA LEU A 113 24.50 26.73 -26.65
C LEU A 113 25.14 27.57 -27.76
N LEU A 114 24.33 28.15 -28.67
CA LEU A 114 24.82 29.04 -29.72
C LEU A 114 25.49 30.30 -29.15
N LEU A 115 24.89 30.95 -28.16
CA LEU A 115 25.46 32.13 -27.50
C LEU A 115 26.80 31.81 -26.82
N LYS A 116 26.94 30.61 -26.25
CA LYS A 116 28.19 30.14 -25.65
C LYS A 116 29.28 29.90 -26.69
N GLU A 117 28.95 29.35 -27.86
CA GLU A 117 29.90 29.21 -28.97
C GLU A 117 30.38 30.57 -29.51
N PHE A 118 29.48 31.56 -29.62
CA PHE A 118 29.88 32.91 -30.02
C PHE A 118 30.72 33.66 -28.96
N SER A 119 30.53 33.37 -27.67
CA SER A 119 31.34 33.98 -26.60
C SER A 119 32.82 33.57 -26.63
N THR A 120 33.15 32.46 -27.28
CA THR A 120 34.54 32.00 -27.44
C THR A 120 35.26 32.59 -28.66
N ILE A 121 34.57 33.39 -29.48
CA ILE A 121 35.11 33.98 -30.72
C ILE A 121 35.48 35.48 -30.52
N SER A 122 35.28 36.05 -29.33
CA SER A 122 35.72 37.41 -28.97
C SER A 122 36.99 37.42 -28.12
#